data_AF-A0A9Q0P8E7-F1
#
_entry.id   AF-A0A9Q0P8E7-F1
#
_cell.length_a   1.000
_cell.length_b   1.000
_cell.length_c   1.000
_cell.angle_alpha   90.00
_cell.angle_beta   90.00
_cell.angle_gamma   90.00
#
_symmetry.space_group_name_H-M   'P 1'
#
loop_
_entity.id
_entity.type
_entity.pdbx_description
1 polymer ?
#
loop_
_entity_poly.entity_id
_entity_poly.type
_entity_poly.pdbx_seq_one_letter_code
_entity_poly.pdbx_strand_id
1 'polypeptide(L)'
;MVFDRESSLCLLPLMLHLVGLISQTQIIHYELPNDAETFVHRSGRTGRAGKEGTAILMFTSSQRRTVRSLERDAGCKFEFVSPPTVEEVLESSAEQVVATLRGVHPESVEFFTPTAQKLIEEQGTNALAAALAHLSGFSQPPSSRSLISHEQGWATLQLTRDPTYSRGFLSARSATGFLSDVYPAAADEVGKIHLIADERGAVFDLPEEIAKELLNKQIPPGNIIAK
;
A
#
# COMPACT_ATOMS: atom_id res chain seq x y z
N MET A 1 4.19 0.79 -9.07
CA MET A 1 4.62 1.47 -7.82
C MET A 1 4.59 0.41 -6.74
N VAL A 2 5.75 0.02 -6.19
CA VAL A 2 5.85 -1.12 -5.26
C VAL A 2 5.67 -0.57 -3.84
N PHE A 3 4.46 -0.67 -3.32
CA PHE A 3 4.23 -0.48 -1.88
C PHE A 3 4.39 -1.83 -1.22
N ASP A 4 5.58 -2.04 -0.67
CA ASP A 4 5.88 -3.12 0.24
C ASP A 4 5.25 -2.79 1.61
N ARG A 5 4.34 -3.62 2.13
CA ARG A 5 3.72 -3.39 3.45
C ARG A 5 4.69 -3.64 4.61
N GLU A 6 5.90 -4.16 4.39
CA GLU A 6 6.96 -4.13 5.42
C GLU A 6 7.64 -2.76 5.54
N SER A 7 7.37 -1.87 4.58
CA SER A 7 7.86 -0.50 4.58
C SER A 7 6.84 0.43 5.22
N SER A 8 7.20 1.00 6.36
CA SER A 8 6.39 2.00 7.06
C SER A 8 6.75 3.41 6.60
N LEU A 9 5.82 4.35 6.72
CA LEU A 9 6.02 5.75 6.37
C LEU A 9 6.10 6.61 7.64
N CYS A 10 6.98 7.60 7.62
CA CYS A 10 7.03 8.67 8.62
C CYS A 10 6.76 10.01 7.96
N LEU A 11 5.86 10.82 8.52
CA LEU A 11 5.55 12.18 8.07
C LEU A 11 6.13 13.22 9.04
N LEU A 12 6.63 14.31 8.46
CA LEU A 12 7.04 15.51 9.20
C LEU A 12 6.56 16.79 8.49
N PRO A 13 5.84 17.69 9.18
CA PRO A 13 5.55 19.03 8.68
C PRO A 13 6.77 19.95 8.87
N LEU A 14 7.13 20.70 7.82
CA LEU A 14 8.27 21.61 7.78
C LEU A 14 7.83 23.01 7.34
N MET A 15 8.15 24.03 8.13
CA MET A 15 8.04 25.44 7.75
C MET A 15 9.41 25.99 7.35
N LEU A 16 9.60 26.38 6.09
CA LEU A 16 10.87 26.97 5.64
C LEU A 16 10.70 28.28 4.85
N HIS A 17 11.31 29.36 5.34
CA HIS A 17 11.34 30.64 4.64
C HIS A 17 12.61 30.73 3.76
N LEU A 18 12.57 30.23 2.52
CA LEU A 18 13.63 30.54 1.55
C LEU A 18 13.17 30.59 0.09
N VAL A 19 13.77 31.56 -0.60
CA VAL A 19 13.47 32.10 -1.94
C VAL A 19 13.80 31.10 -3.07
N GLY A 20 13.00 31.12 -4.14
CA GLY A 20 13.45 30.90 -5.53
C GLY A 20 13.61 29.47 -6.04
N LEU A 21 12.70 29.08 -6.95
CA LEU A 21 12.74 27.96 -7.92
C LEU A 21 12.30 26.55 -7.45
N ILE A 22 11.27 26.06 -8.17
CA ILE A 22 10.53 24.79 -8.13
C ILE A 22 9.74 24.55 -6.83
N SER A 23 8.40 24.67 -6.91
CA SER A 23 7.48 24.40 -5.79
C SER A 23 7.32 22.90 -5.57
N GLN A 24 8.11 22.31 -4.67
CA GLN A 24 7.85 20.94 -4.20
C GLN A 24 7.01 21.01 -2.92
N THR A 25 5.73 20.65 -3.03
CA THR A 25 4.80 20.57 -1.89
C THR A 25 5.20 19.47 -0.91
N GLN A 26 5.90 18.44 -1.40
CA GLN A 26 6.30 17.29 -0.62
C GLN A 26 7.68 16.77 -1.06
N ILE A 27 8.45 16.19 -0.13
CA ILE A 27 9.71 15.47 -0.37
C ILE A 27 9.55 14.04 0.11
N ILE A 28 9.96 13.07 -0.70
CA ILE A 28 9.93 11.65 -0.35
C ILE A 28 11.36 11.13 -0.30
N HIS A 29 11.78 10.65 0.87
CA HIS A 29 13.04 9.94 1.07
C HIS A 29 12.82 8.46 0.84
N TYR A 30 13.17 7.99 -0.37
CA TYR A 30 13.06 6.59 -0.74
C TYR A 30 14.04 5.69 0.03
N GLU A 31 15.25 6.22 0.29
CA GLU A 31 16.23 5.61 1.17
C GLU A 31 16.38 6.46 2.42
N LEU A 32 16.53 5.80 3.57
CA LEU A 32 16.68 6.48 4.85
C LEU A 32 18.01 7.28 4.88
N PRO A 33 17.99 8.58 5.19
CA PRO A 33 19.21 9.35 5.41
C PRO A 33 20.04 8.77 6.55
N ASN A 34 21.36 8.74 6.38
CA ASN A 34 22.29 8.19 7.38
C ASN A 34 22.47 9.11 8.60
N ASP A 35 22.18 10.40 8.45
CA ASP A 35 22.37 11.42 9.47
C ASP A 35 21.32 12.54 9.38
N ALA A 36 21.17 13.29 10.47
CA ALA A 36 20.18 14.35 10.61
C ALA A 36 20.46 15.55 9.70
N GLU A 37 21.73 15.88 9.44
CA GLU A 37 22.12 17.02 8.60
C GLU A 37 21.66 16.78 7.15
N THR A 38 21.91 15.59 6.62
CA THR A 38 21.45 15.14 5.30
C THR A 38 19.93 15.14 5.22
N PHE A 39 19.24 14.68 6.26
CA PHE A 39 17.79 14.73 6.33
C PHE A 39 17.28 16.18 6.24
N VAL A 40 17.80 17.09 7.06
CA VAL A 40 17.39 18.50 7.08
C VAL A 40 17.69 19.19 5.74
N HIS A 41 18.87 18.96 5.15
CA HIS A 41 19.23 19.57 3.86
C HIS A 41 18.37 19.12 2.68
N ARG A 42 17.96 17.85 2.66
CA ARG A 42 17.06 17.28 1.64
C ARG A 42 15.62 17.71 1.87
N SER A 43 15.15 17.61 3.10
CA SER A 43 13.80 18.01 3.50
C SER A 43 13.59 19.52 3.39
N GLY A 44 14.63 20.34 3.52
CA GLY A 44 14.58 21.79 3.34
C GLY A 44 14.25 22.24 1.90
N ARG A 45 13.99 21.32 0.97
CA ARG A 45 13.52 21.61 -0.38
C ARG A 45 12.00 21.79 -0.47
N THR A 46 11.24 21.44 0.58
CA THR A 46 9.79 21.65 0.67
C THR A 46 9.41 22.89 1.50
N GLY A 47 8.13 23.28 1.47
CA GLY A 47 7.55 24.27 2.39
C GLY A 47 8.03 25.70 2.18
N ARG A 48 7.97 26.23 0.94
CA ARG A 48 8.43 27.58 0.59
C ARG A 48 7.33 28.64 0.66
N ALA A 49 7.72 29.91 0.79
CA ALA A 49 6.84 31.08 0.78
C ALA A 49 5.77 31.09 1.89
N GLY A 50 6.16 30.72 3.12
CA GLY A 50 5.27 30.72 4.28
C GLY A 50 4.26 29.57 4.31
N LYS A 51 4.33 28.63 3.36
CA LYS A 51 3.52 27.41 3.34
C LYS A 51 4.24 26.27 4.05
N GLU A 52 3.48 25.43 4.74
CA GLU A 52 3.98 24.17 5.27
C GLU A 52 4.31 23.20 4.11
N GLY A 53 5.42 22.49 4.25
CA GLY A 53 5.81 21.38 3.38
C GLY A 53 5.79 20.07 4.15
N THR A 54 5.64 18.95 3.45
CA THR A 54 5.65 17.62 4.08
C THR A 54 6.86 16.83 3.61
N ALA A 55 7.62 16.27 4.56
CA ALA A 55 8.64 15.26 4.27
C ALA A 55 8.12 13.86 4.65
N ILE A 56 8.27 12.91 3.74
CA ILE A 56 7.86 11.52 3.89
C ILE A 56 9.13 10.65 3.88
N LEU A 57 9.30 9.78 4.87
CA LEU A 57 10.42 8.83 4.91
C LEU A 57 9.89 7.41 4.78
N MET A 58 10.42 6.65 3.83
CA MET A 58 10.20 5.22 3.70
C MET A 58 11.29 4.47 4.45
N PHE A 59 10.92 3.47 5.26
CA PHE A 59 11.88 2.65 5.99
C PHE A 59 11.36 1.22 6.19
N THR A 60 12.27 0.26 6.29
CA THR A 60 11.93 -1.14 6.58
C THR A 60 11.95 -1.43 8.08
N SER A 61 11.34 -2.55 8.50
CA SER A 61 11.31 -2.99 9.90
C SER A 61 12.69 -3.00 10.58
N SER A 62 13.74 -3.41 9.85
CA SER A 62 15.12 -3.45 10.33
C SER A 62 15.73 -2.06 10.60
N GLN A 63 15.25 -1.03 9.90
CA GLN A 63 15.74 0.35 9.98
C GLN A 63 15.06 1.17 11.08
N ARG A 64 14.11 0.59 11.82
CA ARG A 64 13.32 1.30 12.85
C ARG A 64 14.18 1.94 13.95
N ARG A 65 15.32 1.35 14.29
CA ARG A 65 16.28 1.95 15.26
C ARG A 65 16.93 3.20 14.68
N THR A 66 17.31 3.17 13.41
CA THR A 66 17.89 4.31 12.70
C THR A 66 16.92 5.47 12.62
N VAL A 67 15.63 5.22 12.32
CA VAL A 67 14.58 6.25 12.34
C VAL A 67 14.48 6.95 13.70
N ARG A 68 14.52 6.19 14.80
CA ARG A 68 14.49 6.75 16.17
C ARG A 68 15.74 7.57 16.51
N SER A 69 16.90 7.21 15.97
CA SER A 69 18.11 8.04 16.11
C SER A 69 17.93 9.33 15.33
N LEU A 70 17.50 9.23 14.07
CA LEU A 70 17.30 10.37 13.19
C LEU A 70 16.28 11.37 13.78
N GLU A 71 15.17 10.88 14.33
CA GLU A 71 14.17 11.69 15.03
C GLU A 71 14.78 12.48 16.21
N ARG A 72 15.61 11.79 17.02
CA ARG A 72 16.30 12.39 18.18
C ARG A 72 17.33 13.43 17.74
N ASP A 73 18.15 13.09 16.75
CA ASP A 73 19.29 13.89 16.30
C ASP A 73 18.82 15.11 15.50
N ALA A 74 17.73 14.97 14.74
CA ALA A 74 17.07 16.09 14.05
C ALA A 74 16.21 16.95 14.98
N GLY A 75 15.93 16.49 16.20
CA GLY A 75 15.17 17.23 17.21
C GLY A 75 13.70 17.48 16.84
N CYS A 76 13.12 16.64 15.98
CA CYS A 76 11.73 16.76 15.53
C CYS A 76 11.00 15.43 15.69
N LYS A 77 9.68 15.45 15.90
CA LYS A 77 8.88 14.23 16.08
C LYS A 77 8.33 13.76 14.74
N PHE A 78 8.44 12.46 14.47
CA PHE A 78 7.88 11.86 13.27
C PHE A 78 6.52 11.21 13.57
N GLU A 79 5.57 11.40 12.67
CA GLU A 79 4.29 10.69 12.71
C GLU A 79 4.38 9.43 11.88
N PHE A 80 4.13 8.26 12.49
CA PHE A 80 4.04 7.00 11.75
C PHE A 80 2.68 6.91 11.07
N VAL A 81 2.69 6.72 9.76
CA VAL A 81 1.47 6.49 8.98
C VAL A 81 1.58 5.18 8.20
N SER A 82 0.46 4.48 8.05
CA SER A 82 0.38 3.32 7.18
C SER A 82 0.47 3.76 5.72
N PRO A 83 1.01 2.92 4.82
CA PRO A 83 0.87 3.14 3.39
C PRO A 83 -0.63 3.17 3.02
N PRO A 84 -0.99 3.91 1.95
CA PRO A 84 -2.38 3.99 1.52
C PRO A 84 -2.88 2.62 1.07
N THR A 85 -4.16 2.37 1.27
CA THR A 85 -4.80 1.12 0.82
C THR A 85 -4.98 1.13 -0.70
N VAL A 86 -5.24 -0.04 -1.29
CA VAL A 86 -5.46 -0.13 -2.75
C VAL A 86 -6.72 0.66 -3.12
N GLU A 87 -7.73 0.59 -2.28
CA GLU A 87 -9.01 1.28 -2.41
C GLU A 87 -8.82 2.80 -2.39
N GLU A 88 -8.04 3.34 -1.43
CA GLU A 88 -7.69 4.76 -1.37
C GLU A 88 -6.93 5.23 -2.61
N VAL A 89 -6.01 4.40 -3.12
CA VAL A 89 -5.26 4.70 -4.34
C VAL A 89 -6.19 4.73 -5.56
N LEU A 90 -7.13 3.79 -5.66
CA LEU A 90 -8.11 3.74 -6.74
C LEU A 90 -9.03 4.97 -6.72
N GLU A 91 -9.55 5.33 -5.55
CA GLU A 91 -10.39 6.50 -5.35
C GLU A 91 -9.64 7.79 -5.74
N SER A 92 -8.45 8.00 -5.18
CA SER A 92 -7.64 9.18 -5.49
C SER A 92 -7.27 9.27 -6.98
N SER A 93 -6.96 8.14 -7.62
CA SER A 93 -6.68 8.12 -9.06
C SER A 93 -7.92 8.47 -9.90
N ALA A 94 -9.10 7.97 -9.52
CA ALA A 94 -10.35 8.32 -10.17
C ALA A 94 -10.64 9.84 -10.06
N GLU A 95 -10.42 10.45 -8.89
CA GLU A 95 -10.56 11.89 -8.70
C GLU A 95 -9.59 12.71 -9.56
N GLN A 96 -8.33 12.25 -9.69
CA GLN A 96 -7.33 12.89 -10.55
C GLN A 96 -7.74 12.86 -12.02
N VAL A 97 -8.31 11.75 -12.49
CA VAL A 97 -8.85 11.66 -13.85
C VAL A 97 -10.00 12.65 -14.02
N VAL A 98 -10.93 12.74 -13.07
CA VAL A 98 -12.04 13.71 -13.11
C VAL A 98 -11.52 15.14 -13.18
N ALA A 99 -10.50 15.49 -12.40
CA ALA A 99 -9.87 16.80 -12.46
C ALA A 99 -9.23 17.08 -13.83
N THR A 100 -8.62 16.07 -14.44
CA THR A 100 -8.04 16.15 -15.78
C THR A 100 -9.12 16.36 -16.84
N LEU A 101 -10.23 15.62 -16.76
CA LEU A 101 -11.36 15.73 -17.68
C LEU A 101 -12.01 17.11 -17.65
N ARG A 102 -12.05 17.78 -16.48
CA ARG A 102 -12.54 19.16 -16.36
C ARG A 102 -11.71 20.18 -17.14
N GLY A 103 -10.45 19.87 -17.46
CA GLY A 103 -9.56 20.74 -18.22
C GLY A 103 -9.68 20.59 -19.74
N VAL A 104 -10.52 19.67 -20.24
CA VAL A 104 -10.68 19.42 -21.68
C VAL A 104 -11.42 20.57 -22.35
N HIS A 105 -10.91 21.03 -23.49
CA HIS A 105 -11.50 22.13 -24.24
C HIS A 105 -12.89 21.75 -24.81
N PRO A 106 -13.92 22.64 -24.74
CA PRO A 106 -15.26 22.32 -25.20
C PRO A 106 -15.36 21.85 -26.66
N GLU A 107 -14.60 22.45 -27.57
CA GLU A 107 -14.59 22.04 -28.99
C GLU A 107 -14.10 20.59 -29.18
N SER A 108 -13.16 20.15 -28.34
CA SER A 108 -12.72 18.75 -28.36
C SER A 108 -13.85 17.83 -27.90
N VAL A 109 -14.62 18.24 -26.88
CA VAL A 109 -15.77 17.47 -26.38
C VAL A 109 -16.83 17.26 -27.46
N GLU A 110 -17.12 18.29 -28.26
CA GLU A 110 -18.09 18.19 -29.36
C GLU A 110 -17.71 17.11 -30.38
N PHE A 111 -16.41 16.97 -30.70
CA PHE A 111 -15.93 15.95 -31.64
C PHE A 111 -16.18 14.51 -31.14
N PHE A 112 -16.09 14.26 -29.84
CA PHE A 112 -16.30 12.93 -29.25
C PHE A 112 -17.76 12.65 -28.84
N THR A 113 -18.61 13.68 -28.80
CA THR A 113 -20.00 13.58 -28.32
C THR A 113 -20.84 12.52 -29.05
N PRO A 114 -20.82 12.41 -30.39
CA PRO A 114 -21.63 11.41 -31.08
C PRO A 114 -21.24 9.96 -30.73
N THR A 115 -19.94 9.70 -30.54
CA THR A 115 -19.43 8.39 -30.14
C THR A 115 -19.76 8.08 -28.69
N ALA A 116 -19.63 9.09 -27.81
CA ALA A 116 -19.99 8.96 -26.41
C ALA A 116 -21.47 8.64 -26.21
N GLN A 117 -22.36 9.27 -26.97
CA GLN A 117 -23.80 9.00 -26.93
C GLN A 117 -24.12 7.54 -27.29
N LYS A 118 -23.57 7.02 -28.39
CA LYS A 118 -23.72 5.62 -28.78
C LYS A 118 -23.25 4.65 -27.68
N LEU A 119 -22.09 4.95 -27.09
CA LEU A 119 -21.53 4.09 -26.04
C LEU A 119 -22.38 4.11 -24.75
N ILE A 120 -22.96 5.25 -24.41
CA ILE A 120 -23.90 5.38 -23.28
C ILE A 120 -25.21 4.63 -23.56
N GLU A 121 -25.71 4.64 -24.79
CA GLU A 121 -26.90 3.86 -25.16
C GLU A 121 -26.66 2.36 -25.03
N GLU A 122 -25.46 1.88 -25.38
CA GLU A 122 -25.11 0.46 -25.31
C GLU A 122 -24.79 -0.05 -23.90
N GLN A 123 -24.07 0.74 -23.10
CA GLN A 123 -23.48 0.28 -21.83
C GLN A 123 -23.85 1.13 -20.61
N GLY A 124 -24.54 2.25 -20.80
CA GLY A 124 -24.96 3.15 -19.72
C GLY A 124 -23.78 3.68 -18.89
N THR A 125 -23.93 3.62 -17.57
CA THR A 125 -22.90 4.06 -16.61
C THR A 125 -21.63 3.23 -16.66
N ASN A 126 -21.71 1.97 -17.13
CA ASN A 126 -20.55 1.09 -17.21
C ASN A 126 -19.50 1.59 -18.21
N ALA A 127 -19.91 2.27 -19.28
CA ALA A 127 -18.99 2.89 -20.23
C ALA A 127 -18.09 3.94 -19.56
N LEU A 128 -18.68 4.82 -18.75
CA LEU A 128 -17.95 5.87 -18.04
C LEU A 128 -17.07 5.27 -16.94
N ALA A 129 -17.56 4.26 -16.21
CA ALA A 129 -16.77 3.55 -15.21
C ALA A 129 -15.54 2.87 -15.84
N ALA A 130 -15.71 2.18 -16.97
CA ALA A 130 -14.62 1.54 -17.70
C ALA A 130 -13.61 2.56 -18.26
N ALA A 131 -14.08 3.70 -18.77
CA ALA A 131 -13.22 4.78 -19.23
C ALA A 131 -12.39 5.39 -18.08
N LEU A 132 -13.01 5.64 -16.91
CA LEU A 132 -12.32 6.12 -15.72
C LEU A 132 -11.28 5.10 -15.24
N ALA A 133 -11.61 3.80 -15.20
CA ALA A 133 -10.68 2.74 -14.84
C ALA A 133 -9.49 2.66 -15.81
N HIS A 134 -9.73 2.80 -17.11
CA HIS A 134 -8.68 2.81 -18.12
C HIS A 134 -7.76 4.03 -18.00
N LEU A 135 -8.33 5.24 -17.88
CA LEU A 135 -7.58 6.50 -17.77
C LEU A 135 -6.80 6.61 -16.46
N SER A 136 -7.31 6.03 -15.38
CA SER A 136 -6.62 5.97 -14.08
C SER A 136 -5.48 4.94 -14.05
N GLY A 137 -5.30 4.16 -15.13
CA GLY A 137 -4.25 3.14 -15.24
C GLY A 137 -4.62 1.79 -14.61
N PHE A 138 -5.87 1.60 -14.21
CA PHE A 138 -6.40 0.40 -13.55
C PHE A 138 -7.35 -0.38 -14.47
N SER A 139 -6.95 -0.55 -15.74
CA SER A 139 -7.72 -1.33 -16.73
C SER A 139 -7.80 -2.83 -16.39
N GLN A 140 -6.90 -3.31 -15.55
CA GLN A 140 -6.96 -4.61 -14.91
C GLN A 140 -6.99 -4.43 -13.39
N PRO A 141 -7.68 -5.32 -12.65
CA PRO A 141 -7.61 -5.30 -11.20
C PRO A 141 -6.13 -5.36 -10.79
N PRO A 142 -5.70 -4.54 -9.82
CA PRO A 142 -4.32 -4.53 -9.38
C PRO A 142 -3.94 -5.93 -8.90
N SER A 143 -2.94 -6.55 -9.55
CA SER A 143 -2.45 -7.87 -9.15
C SER A 143 -1.84 -7.77 -7.75
N SER A 144 -2.22 -8.71 -6.88
CA SER A 144 -1.63 -8.79 -5.55
C SER A 144 -0.13 -9.07 -5.70
N ARG A 145 0.65 -8.47 -4.81
CA ARG A 145 2.08 -8.71 -4.70
C ARG A 145 2.39 -9.24 -3.31
N SER A 146 3.21 -10.26 -3.22
CA SER A 146 3.71 -10.76 -1.95
C SER A 146 4.48 -9.66 -1.21
N LEU A 147 4.24 -9.56 0.10
CA LEU A 147 4.95 -8.72 1.05
C LEU A 147 6.26 -9.37 1.50
N ILE A 148 6.41 -10.68 1.30
CA ILE A 148 7.59 -11.44 1.72
C ILE A 148 8.61 -11.56 0.57
N SER A 149 8.14 -11.84 -0.65
CA SER A 149 8.97 -12.11 -1.83
C SER A 149 8.92 -11.01 -2.88
N HIS A 150 7.95 -10.08 -2.79
CA HIS A 150 7.68 -9.05 -3.79
C HIS A 150 7.26 -9.59 -5.17
N GLU A 151 6.91 -10.87 -5.28
CA GLU A 151 6.44 -11.50 -6.51
C GLU A 151 4.98 -11.12 -6.82
N GLN A 152 4.68 -10.87 -8.09
CA GLN A 152 3.33 -10.55 -8.56
C GLN A 152 2.49 -11.83 -8.68
N GLY A 153 1.17 -11.70 -8.48
CA GLY A 153 0.24 -12.83 -8.50
C GLY A 153 0.22 -13.63 -7.19
N TRP A 154 0.92 -13.13 -6.17
CA TRP A 154 0.93 -13.70 -4.82
C TRP A 154 0.29 -12.72 -3.83
N ALA A 155 -0.42 -13.26 -2.85
CA ALA A 155 -0.94 -12.51 -1.73
C ALA A 155 -0.37 -13.08 -0.44
N THR A 156 0.11 -12.17 0.41
CA THR A 156 0.57 -12.53 1.76
C THR A 156 -0.62 -12.46 2.71
N LEU A 157 -0.80 -13.53 3.48
CA LEU A 157 -1.83 -13.62 4.52
C LEU A 157 -1.19 -13.85 5.88
N GLN A 158 -1.84 -13.36 6.92
CA GLN A 158 -1.46 -13.54 8.31
C GLN A 158 -2.44 -14.48 9.00
N LEU A 159 -1.94 -15.60 9.53
CA LEU A 159 -2.62 -16.44 10.50
C LEU A 159 -2.25 -16.00 11.91
N THR A 160 -3.24 -15.67 12.73
CA THR A 160 -3.06 -15.37 14.15
C THR A 160 -3.89 -16.36 14.97
N ARG A 161 -3.30 -16.90 16.04
CA ARG A 161 -4.01 -17.77 16.99
C ARG A 161 -4.35 -17.04 18.27
N ASP A 162 -5.55 -17.29 18.77
CA ASP A 162 -5.97 -16.84 20.08
C ASP A 162 -5.26 -17.67 21.16
N PRO A 163 -4.55 -17.03 22.11
CA PRO A 163 -3.85 -17.72 23.19
C PRO A 163 -4.76 -18.52 24.14
N THR A 164 -6.07 -18.23 24.16
CA THR A 164 -7.03 -18.98 24.97
C THR A 164 -7.34 -20.36 24.40
N TYR A 165 -7.24 -20.52 23.08
CA TYR A 165 -7.55 -21.77 22.37
C TYR A 165 -6.31 -22.64 22.10
N SER A 166 -5.10 -22.08 22.18
CA SER A 166 -3.85 -22.80 21.91
C SER A 166 -2.72 -22.42 22.86
N ARG A 167 -2.15 -23.43 23.55
CA ARG A 167 -0.98 -23.27 24.44
C ARG A 167 0.37 -23.54 23.77
N GLY A 168 0.37 -24.02 22.52
CA GLY A 168 1.58 -24.37 21.78
C GLY A 168 2.05 -23.25 20.87
N PHE A 169 3.37 -23.16 20.68
CA PHE A 169 4.00 -22.26 19.72
C PHE A 169 3.58 -22.59 18.29
N LEU A 170 3.39 -21.56 17.46
CA LEU A 170 3.15 -21.78 16.05
C LEU A 170 4.48 -22.09 15.34
N SER A 171 4.53 -23.22 14.65
CA SER A 171 5.63 -23.59 13.75
C SER A 171 5.18 -23.54 12.29
N ALA A 172 6.11 -23.45 11.35
CA ALA A 172 5.81 -23.53 9.92
C ALA A 172 5.02 -24.81 9.58
N ARG A 173 5.43 -25.96 10.14
CA ARG A 173 4.71 -27.24 9.97
C ARG A 173 3.28 -27.17 10.49
N SER A 174 3.07 -26.54 11.63
CA SER A 174 1.73 -26.37 12.21
C SER A 174 0.87 -25.39 11.42
N ALA A 175 1.46 -24.37 10.78
CA ALA A 175 0.76 -23.48 9.87
C ALA A 175 0.33 -24.23 8.60
N THR A 176 1.22 -24.99 7.96
CA THR A 176 0.89 -25.81 6.79
C THR A 176 -0.16 -26.87 7.11
N GLY A 177 -0.07 -27.54 8.27
CA GLY A 177 -1.08 -28.50 8.69
C GLY A 177 -2.46 -27.87 8.86
N PHE A 178 -2.52 -26.69 9.50
CA PHE A 178 -3.75 -25.93 9.61
C PHE A 178 -4.33 -25.52 8.23
N LEU A 179 -3.48 -25.07 7.30
CA LEU A 179 -3.91 -24.79 5.93
C LEU A 179 -4.47 -26.04 5.26
N SER A 180 -3.85 -27.20 5.47
CA SER A 180 -4.30 -28.47 4.89
C SER A 180 -5.68 -28.88 5.41
N ASP A 181 -5.94 -28.64 6.69
CA ASP A 181 -7.24 -28.93 7.32
C ASP A 181 -8.35 -27.99 6.82
N VAL A 182 -8.05 -26.70 6.62
CA VAL A 182 -9.05 -25.69 6.21
C VAL A 182 -9.26 -25.68 4.70
N TYR A 183 -8.17 -25.74 3.94
CA TYR A 183 -8.17 -25.73 2.49
C TYR A 183 -6.91 -26.41 1.92
N PRO A 184 -6.97 -27.70 1.55
CA PRO A 184 -5.82 -28.46 1.08
C PRO A 184 -5.00 -27.79 -0.03
N ALA A 185 -5.65 -27.17 -1.02
CA ALA A 185 -4.96 -26.48 -2.11
C ALA A 185 -4.10 -25.30 -1.61
N ALA A 186 -4.49 -24.66 -0.51
CA ALA A 186 -3.66 -23.63 0.12
C ALA A 186 -2.40 -24.22 0.77
N ALA A 187 -2.44 -25.45 1.29
CA ALA A 187 -1.24 -26.09 1.83
C ALA A 187 -0.29 -26.59 0.73
N ASP A 188 -0.85 -27.03 -0.41
CA ASP A 188 -0.06 -27.53 -1.54
C ASP A 188 0.70 -26.40 -2.26
N GLU A 189 0.10 -25.21 -2.33
CA GLU A 189 0.63 -24.04 -3.04
C GLU A 189 1.21 -22.97 -2.10
N VAL A 190 1.37 -23.27 -0.80
CA VAL A 190 1.93 -22.30 0.16
C VAL A 190 3.38 -21.98 -0.19
N GLY A 191 3.67 -20.68 -0.32
CA GLY A 191 5.00 -20.16 -0.58
C GLY A 191 5.82 -20.00 0.70
N LYS A 192 6.57 -18.90 0.77
CA LYS A 192 7.38 -18.57 1.95
C LYS A 192 6.49 -18.40 3.18
N ILE A 193 6.94 -18.93 4.32
CA ILE A 193 6.29 -18.77 5.63
C ILE A 193 7.28 -18.12 6.59
N HIS A 194 6.86 -17.04 7.24
CA HIS A 194 7.58 -16.37 8.32
C HIS A 194 6.77 -16.45 9.61
N LEU A 195 7.42 -16.77 10.72
CA LEU A 195 6.79 -16.74 12.04
C LEU A 195 6.82 -15.32 12.59
N ILE A 196 5.72 -14.89 13.21
CA ILE A 196 5.65 -13.60 13.91
C ILE A 196 6.49 -13.72 15.19
N ALA A 197 7.16 -12.63 15.57
CA ALA A 197 8.11 -12.60 16.68
C ALA A 197 7.53 -12.99 18.05
N ASP A 198 6.21 -12.93 18.22
CA ASP A 198 5.52 -13.39 19.43
C ASP A 198 5.14 -14.88 19.41
N GLU A 199 5.53 -15.59 18.34
CA GLU A 199 5.27 -17.01 18.08
C GLU A 199 3.78 -17.41 18.09
N ARG A 200 2.88 -16.43 18.00
CA ARG A 200 1.42 -16.59 18.03
C ARG A 200 0.77 -16.49 16.66
N GLY A 201 1.56 -16.18 15.64
CA GLY A 201 1.09 -16.10 14.28
C GLY A 201 2.18 -16.37 13.26
N ALA A 202 1.75 -16.58 12.03
CA ALA A 202 2.60 -16.79 10.88
C ALA A 202 2.07 -15.96 9.72
N VAL A 203 2.99 -15.48 8.91
CA VAL A 203 2.71 -14.75 7.69
C VAL A 203 3.19 -15.63 6.54
N PHE A 204 2.36 -15.85 5.53
CA PHE A 204 2.68 -16.76 4.43
C PHE A 204 2.14 -16.27 3.09
N ASP A 205 2.80 -16.67 2.02
CA ASP A 205 2.38 -16.34 0.66
C ASP A 205 1.52 -17.44 0.05
N LEU A 206 0.51 -17.05 -0.71
CA LEU A 206 -0.30 -17.92 -1.57
C LEU A 206 -0.52 -17.27 -2.94
N PRO A 207 -0.74 -18.07 -4.00
CA PRO A 207 -1.25 -17.55 -5.25
C PRO A 207 -2.55 -16.76 -5.02
N GLU A 208 -2.71 -15.63 -5.71
CA GLU A 208 -3.77 -14.66 -5.43
C GLU A 208 -5.18 -15.29 -5.43
N GLU A 209 -5.46 -16.17 -6.38
CA GLU A 209 -6.76 -16.83 -6.49
C GLU A 209 -7.04 -17.78 -5.31
N ILE A 210 -6.01 -18.52 -4.87
CA ILE A 210 -6.09 -19.42 -3.71
C ILE A 210 -6.27 -18.60 -2.42
N ALA A 211 -5.57 -17.48 -2.30
CA ALA A 211 -5.71 -16.58 -1.17
C ALA A 211 -7.12 -16.00 -1.05
N LYS A 212 -7.72 -15.56 -2.17
CA LYS A 212 -9.11 -15.07 -2.22
C LYS A 212 -10.09 -16.14 -1.77
N GLU A 213 -9.91 -17.38 -2.21
CA GLU A 213 -10.77 -18.48 -1.80
C GLU A 213 -10.61 -18.83 -0.32
N LEU A 214 -9.37 -18.87 0.19
CA LEU A 214 -9.08 -19.16 1.60
C LEU A 214 -9.74 -18.15 2.54
N LEU A 215 -9.71 -16.85 2.19
CA LEU A 215 -10.35 -15.79 2.98
C LEU A 215 -11.88 -15.95 3.08
N ASN A 216 -12.50 -16.70 2.16
CA ASN A 216 -13.93 -16.99 2.17
C ASN A 216 -14.27 -18.34 2.85
N LYS A 217 -13.28 -19.09 3.35
CA LYS A 217 -13.52 -20.36 4.06
C LYS A 217 -13.92 -20.11 5.51
N GLN A 218 -14.62 -21.08 6.09
CA GLN A 218 -14.89 -21.10 7.52
C GLN A 218 -13.60 -21.45 8.27
N ILE A 219 -13.21 -20.57 9.19
CA ILE A 219 -11.99 -20.71 9.97
C ILE A 219 -12.34 -21.33 11.34
N PRO A 220 -11.62 -22.39 11.78
CA PRO A 220 -11.82 -22.97 13.11
C PRO A 220 -11.66 -21.93 14.23
N PRO A 221 -12.47 -22.02 15.31
CA PRO A 221 -12.45 -21.04 16.39
C PRO A 221 -11.06 -20.91 17.02
N GLY A 222 -10.72 -19.69 17.44
CA GLY A 222 -9.40 -19.37 17.98
C GLY A 222 -8.32 -19.15 16.91
N ASN A 223 -8.68 -19.09 15.62
CA ASN A 223 -7.78 -18.72 14.53
C ASN A 223 -8.38 -17.59 13.71
N ILE A 224 -7.54 -16.70 13.21
CA ILE A 224 -7.91 -15.58 12.35
C ILE A 224 -6.94 -15.57 11.17
N ILE A 225 -7.47 -15.53 9.94
CA ILE A 225 -6.70 -15.25 8.73
C ILE A 225 -7.09 -13.86 8.25
N ALA A 226 -6.10 -13.01 7.99
CA ALA A 226 -6.29 -11.67 7.43
C ALA A 226 -5.27 -11.40 6.33
N LYS A 227 -5.57 -10.45 5.45
CA LYS A 227 -4.65 -9.98 4.40
C LYS A 227 -3.87 -8.77 4.87
#